data_AF-A0A2Z5A3W3-F1
#
_entry.id   AF-A0A2Z5A3W3-F1
#
_cell.length_a   1.000
_cell.length_b   1.000
_cell.length_c   1.000
_cell.angle_alpha   90.00
_cell.angle_beta   90.00
_cell.angle_gamma   90.00
#
_symmetry.space_group_name_H-M   'P 1'
#
loop_
_entity.id
_entity.type
_entity.pdbx_description
1 polymer ?
#
loop_
_entity_poly.entity_id
_entity_poly.type
_entity_poly.pdbx_seq_one_letter_code
_entity_poly.pdbx_strand_id
1 'polypeptide(L)'
;MDNATLTQQMVQAGFRCSIIAVHTDHTSKQVNRLRKQIGVEYRGASGPLPSGACLLSNSAQVVEATLFMCAYLRAAKNPYVDVDVQAVMAAYRVYTGYRSGSEVGLATSAEALHIDRAWVIAREYRSKEVVVRICSSRRCRLPYLVSSSMGHRSSCPFCSAVAERDRYHCDVNDAVLTERPVAELLELAARVQDLAGWGLADDEVVKELGLSNVEFLATRRLNAYGEPARQAMAKRYSTGSALVRALTRSNRGVAERRLA
;
A
#
# COMPACT_ATOMS: atom_id res chain seq x y z
N MET A 1 1.20 -10.09 28.43
CA MET A 1 0.12 -11.09 28.25
C MET A 1 0.80 -12.36 27.75
N ASP A 2 0.38 -13.54 28.20
CA ASP A 2 0.97 -14.80 27.75
C ASP A 2 0.60 -15.09 26.28
N ASN A 3 1.55 -15.66 25.53
CA ASN A 3 1.40 -16.04 24.13
C ASN A 3 0.30 -17.09 23.96
N ALA A 4 0.07 -17.97 24.94
CA ALA A 4 -1.03 -18.94 24.91
C ALA A 4 -2.40 -18.23 24.91
N THR A 5 -2.60 -17.26 25.81
CA THR A 5 -3.84 -16.47 25.88
C THR A 5 -4.06 -15.67 24.60
N LEU A 6 -2.99 -15.07 24.05
CA LEU A 6 -3.06 -14.33 22.79
C LEU A 6 -3.49 -15.23 21.63
N THR A 7 -2.87 -16.41 21.53
CA THR A 7 -3.17 -17.40 20.50
C THR A 7 -4.64 -17.81 20.56
N GLN A 8 -5.16 -18.11 21.74
CA GLN A 8 -6.57 -18.47 21.92
C GLN A 8 -7.51 -17.34 21.48
N GLN A 9 -7.24 -16.09 21.89
CA GLN A 9 -8.04 -14.94 21.47
C GLN A 9 -8.02 -14.75 19.96
N MET A 10 -6.86 -14.91 19.31
CA MET A 10 -6.77 -14.78 17.86
C MET A 10 -7.48 -15.91 17.12
N VAL A 11 -7.42 -17.15 17.63
CA VAL A 11 -8.20 -18.25 17.05
C VAL A 11 -9.69 -17.98 17.16
N GLN A 12 -10.17 -17.55 18.34
CA GLN A 12 -11.58 -17.19 18.57
C GLN A 12 -12.04 -16.02 17.69
N ALA A 13 -11.17 -15.03 17.45
CA ALA A 13 -11.43 -13.92 16.54
C ALA A 13 -11.49 -14.35 15.06
N GLY A 14 -11.05 -15.56 14.72
CA GLY A 14 -11.15 -16.13 13.37
C GLY A 14 -9.90 -15.92 12.50
N PHE A 15 -8.76 -15.51 13.06
CA PHE A 15 -7.54 -15.30 12.29
C PHE A 15 -7.01 -16.57 11.62
N ARG A 16 -6.38 -16.45 10.45
CA ARG A 16 -5.62 -17.55 9.84
C ARG A 16 -4.33 -17.88 10.61
N CYS A 17 -3.89 -19.14 10.51
CA CYS A 17 -2.71 -19.64 11.21
C CYS A 17 -1.43 -18.82 10.92
N SER A 18 -1.22 -18.40 9.67
CA SER A 18 -0.01 -17.64 9.32
C SER A 18 0.02 -16.24 9.93
N ILE A 19 -1.12 -15.64 10.26
CA ILE A 19 -1.16 -14.36 10.98
C ILE A 19 -0.90 -14.62 12.47
N ILE A 20 -1.52 -15.65 13.04
CA ILE A 20 -1.30 -16.04 14.44
C ILE A 20 0.19 -16.33 14.69
N ALA A 21 0.85 -17.06 13.79
CA ALA A 21 2.28 -17.37 13.90
C ALA A 21 3.21 -16.14 13.75
N VAL A 22 2.72 -15.02 13.21
CA VAL A 22 3.51 -13.76 13.16
C VAL A 22 3.49 -13.05 14.51
N HIS A 23 2.41 -13.20 15.27
CA HIS A 23 2.18 -12.50 16.55
C HIS A 23 2.44 -13.38 17.77
N THR A 24 2.72 -14.67 17.55
CA THR A 24 2.89 -15.68 18.60
C THR A 24 3.95 -16.68 18.18
N ASP A 25 4.55 -17.38 19.13
CA ASP A 25 5.53 -18.43 18.86
C ASP A 25 4.90 -19.79 18.49
N HIS A 26 3.60 -19.82 18.17
CA HIS A 26 2.89 -21.05 17.86
C HIS A 26 2.97 -21.40 16.37
N THR A 27 3.30 -22.66 16.10
CA THR A 27 3.27 -23.23 14.75
C THR A 27 1.83 -23.41 14.25
N SER A 28 1.64 -23.43 12.93
CA SER A 28 0.33 -23.72 12.31
C SER A 28 -0.28 -25.05 12.80
N LYS A 29 0.53 -26.06 13.13
CA LYS A 29 0.06 -27.34 13.70
C LYS A 29 -0.55 -27.14 15.09
N GLN A 30 0.13 -26.38 15.96
CA GLN A 30 -0.37 -26.06 17.30
C GLN A 30 -1.65 -25.22 17.22
N VAL A 31 -1.68 -24.21 16.34
CA VAL A 31 -2.87 -23.37 16.12
C VAL A 31 -4.06 -24.20 15.61
N ASN A 32 -3.85 -25.09 14.65
CA ASN A 32 -4.91 -25.97 14.15
C ASN A 32 -5.40 -26.97 15.21
N ARG A 33 -4.50 -27.50 16.04
CA ARG A 33 -4.88 -28.34 17.18
C ARG A 33 -5.74 -27.56 18.17
N LEU A 34 -5.33 -26.35 18.55
CA LEU A 34 -6.10 -25.49 19.43
C LEU A 34 -7.47 -25.15 18.84
N ARG A 35 -7.52 -24.81 17.55
CA ARG A 35 -8.74 -24.53 16.81
C ARG A 35 -9.75 -25.67 16.87
N LYS A 36 -9.29 -26.91 16.66
CA LYS A 36 -10.12 -28.12 16.81
C LYS A 36 -10.58 -28.32 18.26
N GLN A 37 -9.69 -28.10 19.23
CA GLN A 37 -9.98 -28.26 20.64
C GLN A 37 -11.07 -27.29 21.14
N ILE A 38 -11.08 -26.04 20.64
CA ILE A 38 -12.08 -25.04 21.01
C ILE A 38 -13.28 -24.98 20.06
N GLY A 39 -13.36 -25.87 19.07
CA GLY A 39 -14.51 -25.97 18.16
C GLY A 39 -14.72 -24.78 17.23
N VAL A 40 -13.66 -24.04 16.88
CA VAL A 40 -13.78 -22.87 15.98
C VAL A 40 -13.44 -23.27 14.56
N GLU A 41 -14.33 -23.02 13.60
CA GLU A 41 -14.02 -23.21 12.18
C GLU A 41 -13.42 -21.94 11.58
N TYR A 42 -12.43 -22.09 10.68
CA TYR A 42 -11.91 -20.97 9.91
C TYR A 42 -12.83 -20.71 8.70
N ARG A 43 -13.32 -19.48 8.56
CA ARG A 43 -14.26 -19.08 7.50
C ARG A 43 -13.67 -18.14 6.44
N GLY A 44 -12.37 -17.83 6.54
CA GLY A 44 -11.71 -16.94 5.59
C GLY A 44 -11.37 -17.62 4.26
N ALA A 45 -11.00 -16.81 3.27
CA ALA A 45 -10.56 -17.30 1.97
C ALA A 45 -9.27 -18.15 2.08
N SER A 46 -9.17 -19.17 1.23
CA SER A 46 -7.95 -19.95 1.05
C SER A 46 -6.99 -19.26 0.08
N GLY A 47 -5.68 -19.45 0.27
CA GLY A 47 -4.63 -18.90 -0.59
C GLY A 47 -3.83 -17.74 0.02
N PRO A 48 -3.05 -17.01 -0.83
CA PRO A 48 -2.26 -15.87 -0.40
C PRO A 48 -3.14 -14.75 0.17
N LEU A 49 -2.60 -14.00 1.13
CA LEU A 49 -3.27 -12.79 1.60
C LEU A 49 -3.32 -11.75 0.46
N PRO A 50 -4.48 -11.13 0.19
CA PRO A 50 -4.58 -10.09 -0.82
C PRO A 50 -3.74 -8.87 -0.42
N SER A 51 -3.33 -8.08 -1.41
CA SER A 51 -2.73 -6.76 -1.14
C SER A 51 -3.81 -5.74 -0.80
N GLY A 52 -3.46 -4.67 -0.08
CA GLY A 52 -4.35 -3.56 0.21
C GLY A 52 -4.87 -2.88 -1.05
N ALA A 53 -4.10 -2.84 -2.14
CA ALA A 53 -4.59 -2.37 -3.44
C ALA A 53 -5.76 -3.22 -3.97
N CYS A 54 -5.73 -4.54 -3.76
CA CYS A 54 -6.83 -5.43 -4.11
C CYS A 54 -8.04 -5.23 -3.18
N LEU A 55 -7.78 -5.07 -1.87
CA LEU A 55 -8.82 -4.81 -0.87
C LEU A 55 -9.52 -3.46 -1.09
N LEU A 56 -8.81 -2.45 -1.58
CA LEU A 56 -9.31 -1.10 -1.81
C LEU A 56 -9.73 -0.86 -3.27
N SER A 57 -10.01 -1.93 -4.01
CA SER A 57 -10.30 -1.89 -5.44
C SER A 57 -11.64 -1.25 -5.81
N ASN A 58 -12.62 -1.24 -4.91
CA ASN A 58 -13.93 -0.64 -5.12
C ASN A 58 -14.37 0.22 -3.93
N SER A 59 -15.24 1.20 -4.19
CA SER A 59 -15.67 2.19 -3.19
C SER A 59 -16.30 1.56 -1.96
N ALA A 60 -17.11 0.52 -2.13
CA ALA A 60 -17.78 -0.12 -1.00
C ALA A 60 -16.78 -0.83 -0.06
N GLN A 61 -15.79 -1.53 -0.59
CA GLN A 61 -14.71 -2.10 0.23
C GLN A 61 -13.84 -1.01 0.89
N VAL A 62 -13.63 0.13 0.23
CA VAL A 62 -12.95 1.28 0.85
C VAL A 62 -13.75 1.78 2.06
N VAL A 63 -15.08 1.85 1.98
CA VAL A 63 -15.94 2.23 3.14
C VAL A 63 -15.75 1.25 4.29
N GLU A 64 -15.90 -0.05 4.05
CA GLU A 64 -15.73 -1.08 5.08
C GLU A 64 -14.35 -1.00 5.75
N ALA A 65 -13.30 -0.92 4.93
CA ALA A 65 -11.92 -0.80 5.38
C ALA A 65 -11.68 0.49 6.18
N THR A 66 -12.30 1.60 5.76
CA THR A 66 -12.20 2.90 6.44
C THR A 66 -12.87 2.86 7.82
N LEU A 67 -14.06 2.26 7.92
CA LEU A 67 -14.77 2.12 9.20
C LEU A 67 -13.92 1.34 10.21
N PHE A 68 -13.37 0.20 9.78
CA PHE A 68 -12.41 -0.56 10.59
C PHE A 68 -11.20 0.28 10.97
N MET A 69 -10.57 0.97 10.00
CA MET A 69 -9.35 1.71 10.24
C MET A 69 -9.53 2.86 11.23
N CYS A 70 -10.66 3.56 11.17
CA CYS A 70 -11.00 4.59 12.15
C CYS A 70 -11.05 4.04 13.57
N ALA A 71 -11.62 2.85 13.78
CA ALA A 71 -11.61 2.20 15.09
C ALA A 71 -10.19 1.74 15.48
N TYR A 72 -9.42 1.21 14.53
CA TYR A 72 -8.05 0.74 14.76
C TYR A 72 -7.11 1.87 15.19
N LEU A 73 -7.13 3.02 14.51
CA LEU A 73 -6.29 4.15 14.84
C LEU A 73 -6.61 4.78 16.21
N ARG A 74 -7.84 4.58 16.71
CA ARG A 74 -8.21 5.00 18.07
C ARG A 74 -7.75 4.02 19.14
N ALA A 75 -7.63 2.73 18.80
CA ALA A 75 -7.27 1.68 19.74
C ALA A 75 -5.75 1.41 19.78
N ALA A 76 -5.05 1.56 18.66
CA ALA A 76 -3.64 1.24 18.53
C ALA A 76 -2.75 2.31 19.16
N LYS A 77 -1.72 1.87 19.91
CA LYS A 77 -0.76 2.79 20.56
C LYS A 77 0.20 3.44 19.57
N ASN A 78 0.85 2.64 18.72
CA ASN A 78 1.89 3.08 17.77
C ASN A 78 1.71 2.39 16.40
N PRO A 79 0.65 2.72 15.63
CA PRO A 79 0.28 2.00 14.40
C PRO A 79 1.32 2.11 13.26
N TYR A 80 2.28 3.03 13.37
CA TYR A 80 3.38 3.17 12.41
C TYR A 80 4.60 2.30 12.71
N VAL A 81 4.72 1.76 13.92
CA VAL A 81 5.88 0.98 14.36
C VAL A 81 5.59 -0.52 14.21
N ASP A 82 4.43 -0.96 14.69
CA ASP A 82 4.03 -2.35 14.64
C ASP A 82 2.51 -2.51 14.49
N VAL A 83 2.08 -3.70 14.06
CA VAL A 83 0.67 -4.07 13.99
C VAL A 83 0.21 -4.56 15.35
N ASP A 84 -0.38 -3.66 16.14
CA ASP A 84 -1.02 -4.00 17.41
C ASP A 84 -2.23 -4.92 17.18
N VAL A 85 -2.03 -6.23 17.31
CA VAL A 85 -3.07 -7.25 17.03
C VAL A 85 -4.24 -7.19 18.02
N GLN A 86 -4.00 -6.72 19.25
CA GLN A 86 -5.07 -6.51 20.22
C GLN A 86 -5.97 -5.36 19.78
N ALA A 87 -5.36 -4.25 19.32
CA ALA A 87 -6.10 -3.16 18.72
C ALA A 87 -6.84 -3.59 17.45
N VAL A 88 -6.28 -4.47 16.62
CA VAL A 88 -7.00 -5.05 15.47
C VAL A 88 -8.24 -5.81 15.93
N MET A 89 -8.13 -6.69 16.94
CA MET A 89 -9.28 -7.43 17.47
C MET A 89 -10.34 -6.53 18.11
N ALA A 90 -9.93 -5.48 18.82
CA ALA A 90 -10.84 -4.52 19.43
C ALA A 90 -11.57 -3.69 18.35
N ALA A 91 -10.82 -3.16 17.39
CA ALA A 91 -11.37 -2.39 16.27
C ALA A 91 -12.30 -3.21 15.39
N TYR A 92 -11.96 -4.47 15.15
CA TYR A 92 -12.81 -5.38 14.39
C TYR A 92 -14.14 -5.66 15.09
N ARG A 93 -14.13 -5.85 16.41
CA ARG A 93 -15.37 -5.99 17.21
C ARG A 93 -16.27 -4.75 17.09
N VAL A 94 -15.67 -3.56 17.18
CA VAL A 94 -16.38 -2.29 17.00
C VAL A 94 -16.97 -2.19 15.58
N TYR A 95 -16.17 -2.50 14.56
CA TYR A 95 -16.60 -2.54 13.16
C TYR A 95 -17.79 -3.50 12.94
N THR A 96 -17.69 -4.74 13.44
CA THR A 96 -18.78 -5.72 13.30
C THR A 96 -20.02 -5.29 14.06
N GLY A 97 -19.86 -4.63 15.22
CA GLY A 97 -20.95 -4.07 16.01
C GLY A 97 -21.72 -2.97 15.25
N TYR A 98 -21.00 -2.07 14.57
CA TYR A 98 -21.62 -1.08 13.69
C TYR A 98 -22.33 -1.72 12.51
N ARG A 99 -21.75 -2.77 11.91
CA ARG A 99 -22.36 -3.49 10.79
C ARG A 99 -23.63 -4.23 11.19
N SER A 100 -23.69 -4.79 12.40
CA SER A 100 -24.87 -5.53 12.90
C SER A 100 -25.95 -4.64 13.51
N GLY A 101 -25.57 -3.50 14.11
CA GLY A 101 -26.49 -2.62 14.86
C GLY A 101 -27.20 -1.56 14.02
N SER A 102 -26.85 -1.42 12.74
CA SER A 102 -27.44 -0.41 11.88
C SER A 102 -28.72 -0.96 11.23
N GLU A 103 -29.89 -0.58 11.74
CA GLU A 103 -31.19 -0.73 11.04
C GLU A 103 -31.17 -0.05 9.67
N VAL A 104 -30.38 1.02 9.56
CA VAL A 104 -29.88 1.53 8.29
C VAL A 104 -28.74 0.62 7.89
N GLY A 105 -29.05 -0.57 7.35
CA GLY A 105 -28.03 -1.39 6.73
C GLY A 105 -27.16 -0.45 5.90
N LEU A 106 -25.85 -0.41 6.15
CA LEU A 106 -24.94 0.00 5.10
C LEU A 106 -25.31 -0.95 3.97
N ALA A 107 -26.20 -0.49 3.09
CA ALA A 107 -26.76 -1.20 1.96
C ALA A 107 -25.68 -1.34 0.88
N THR A 108 -24.44 -1.47 1.32
CA THR A 108 -23.34 -1.95 0.55
C THR A 108 -23.59 -3.45 0.45
N SER A 109 -24.04 -3.88 -0.72
CA SER A 109 -23.90 -5.25 -1.25
C SER A 109 -22.46 -5.81 -1.18
N ALA A 110 -21.53 -5.08 -0.56
CA ALA A 110 -20.17 -5.48 -0.34
C ALA A 110 -20.07 -6.54 0.76
N GLU A 111 -19.29 -7.56 0.43
CA GLU A 111 -18.79 -8.56 1.35
C GLU A 111 -18.20 -7.88 2.60
N ALA A 112 -18.60 -8.34 3.78
CA ALA A 112 -18.05 -7.88 5.04
C ALA A 112 -16.53 -8.03 5.05
N LEU A 113 -15.83 -7.06 5.62
CA LEU A 113 -14.39 -7.15 5.79
C LEU A 113 -14.11 -8.30 6.77
N HIS A 114 -13.40 -9.33 6.33
CA HIS A 114 -12.93 -10.41 7.21
C HIS A 114 -11.75 -9.94 8.08
N ILE A 115 -11.59 -10.49 9.29
CA ILE A 115 -10.53 -10.12 10.24
C ILE A 115 -9.11 -10.18 9.64
N ASP A 116 -8.83 -11.18 8.80
CA ASP A 116 -7.53 -11.30 8.12
C ASP A 116 -7.28 -10.13 7.15
N ARG A 117 -8.32 -9.67 6.45
CA ARG A 117 -8.23 -8.51 5.53
C ARG A 117 -8.04 -7.22 6.33
N ALA A 118 -8.73 -7.09 7.47
CA ALA A 118 -8.55 -5.99 8.41
C ALA A 118 -7.10 -5.91 8.92
N TRP A 119 -6.49 -7.05 9.25
CA TRP A 119 -5.08 -7.12 9.63
C TRP A 119 -4.13 -6.75 8.50
N VAL A 120 -4.41 -7.18 7.27
CA VAL A 120 -3.64 -6.76 6.09
C VAL A 120 -3.66 -5.25 5.94
N ILE A 121 -4.82 -4.61 6.09
CA ILE A 121 -4.95 -3.15 6.04
C ILE A 121 -4.08 -2.49 7.11
N ALA A 122 -4.13 -2.95 8.36
CA ALA A 122 -3.29 -2.44 9.44
C ALA A 122 -1.78 -2.61 9.15
N ARG A 123 -1.39 -3.79 8.63
CA ARG A 123 -0.01 -4.08 8.22
C ARG A 123 0.47 -3.15 7.11
N GLU A 124 -0.36 -2.92 6.11
CA GLU A 124 -0.01 -2.06 4.97
C GLU A 124 -0.06 -0.58 5.31
N TYR A 125 -0.86 -0.20 6.30
CA TYR A 125 -0.79 1.14 6.88
C TYR A 125 0.54 1.38 7.58
N ARG A 126 1.00 0.41 8.39
CA ARG A 126 2.33 0.45 9.03
C ARG A 126 3.44 0.61 7.98
N SER A 127 3.35 -0.09 6.85
CA SER A 127 4.33 0.03 5.76
C SER A 127 4.11 1.20 4.81
N LYS A 128 3.12 2.07 5.06
CA LYS A 128 2.74 3.22 4.21
C LYS A 128 2.28 2.85 2.79
N GLU A 129 1.90 1.60 2.58
CA GLU A 129 1.28 1.12 1.33
C GLU A 129 -0.21 1.46 1.26
N VAL A 130 -0.83 1.64 2.42
CA VAL A 130 -2.18 2.17 2.60
C VAL A 130 -2.09 3.43 3.46
N VAL A 131 -2.80 4.48 3.06
CA VAL A 131 -2.83 5.77 3.76
C VAL A 131 -4.26 6.22 4.00
N VAL A 132 -4.45 7.01 5.07
CA VAL A 132 -5.73 7.68 5.34
C VAL A 132 -5.68 9.06 4.69
N ARG A 133 -6.69 9.38 3.89
CA ARG A 133 -6.89 10.72 3.33
C ARG A 133 -8.18 11.32 3.86
N ILE A 134 -8.21 12.65 3.96
CA ILE A 134 -9.42 13.40 4.27
C ILE A 134 -10.03 13.88 2.96
N CYS A 135 -11.35 13.72 2.78
CA CYS A 135 -12.03 14.23 1.61
C CYS A 135 -11.91 15.77 1.54
N SER A 136 -11.54 16.29 0.36
CA SER A 136 -11.38 17.72 0.12
C SER A 136 -12.71 18.47 0.02
N SER A 137 -13.79 17.78 -0.37
CA SER A 137 -15.12 18.37 -0.44
C SER A 137 -15.52 18.91 0.93
N ARG A 138 -15.82 20.22 0.98
CA ARG A 138 -16.23 20.91 2.20
C ARG A 138 -17.44 20.26 2.87
N ARG A 139 -18.31 19.60 2.10
CA ARG A 139 -19.52 18.93 2.60
C ARG A 139 -19.26 17.53 3.16
N CYS A 140 -18.16 16.88 2.78
CA CYS A 140 -17.87 15.51 3.20
C CYS A 140 -16.86 15.46 4.33
N ARG A 141 -15.61 15.92 4.11
CA ARG A 141 -14.53 15.91 5.11
C ARG A 141 -14.28 14.58 5.84
N LEU A 142 -14.85 13.46 5.37
CA LEU A 142 -14.66 12.16 5.98
C LEU A 142 -13.27 11.60 5.63
N PRO A 143 -12.63 10.88 6.57
CA PRO A 143 -11.45 10.08 6.26
C PRO A 143 -11.84 8.92 5.35
N TYR A 144 -10.95 8.51 4.46
CA TYR A 144 -11.07 7.30 3.65
C TYR A 144 -9.69 6.72 3.34
N LEU A 145 -9.66 5.40 3.12
CA LEU A 145 -8.43 4.69 2.80
C LEU A 145 -8.08 4.76 1.30
N VAL A 146 -6.79 4.85 1.03
CA VAL A 146 -6.22 4.82 -0.32
C VAL A 146 -4.97 3.95 -0.33
N SER A 147 -4.78 3.14 -1.37
CA SER A 147 -3.50 2.48 -1.60
C SER A 147 -2.52 3.41 -2.34
N SER A 148 -1.28 3.48 -1.84
CA SER A 148 -0.15 4.20 -2.45
C SER A 148 0.13 3.77 -3.90
N SER A 149 -0.23 2.55 -4.26
CA SER A 149 -0.01 1.99 -5.60
C SER A 149 -1.12 2.31 -6.62
N MET A 150 -2.33 2.64 -6.17
CA MET A 150 -3.46 2.93 -7.07
C MET A 150 -3.41 4.34 -7.69
N GLY A 151 -2.42 5.14 -7.31
CA GLY A 151 -2.23 6.49 -7.83
C GLY A 151 -3.40 7.42 -7.53
N HIS A 152 -3.38 8.59 -8.16
CA HIS A 152 -4.30 9.73 -8.00
C HIS A 152 -5.79 9.48 -8.34
N ARG A 153 -6.27 8.22 -8.37
CA ARG A 153 -7.60 7.83 -8.86
C ARG A 153 -8.61 7.43 -7.77
N SER A 154 -8.32 7.66 -6.49
CA SER A 154 -9.29 7.42 -5.43
C SER A 154 -10.19 8.65 -5.25
N SER A 155 -11.37 8.66 -5.90
CA SER A 155 -12.45 9.55 -5.47
C SER A 155 -12.90 9.17 -4.05
N CYS A 156 -13.43 10.13 -3.30
CA CYS A 156 -13.99 9.84 -1.99
C CYS A 156 -15.15 8.84 -2.12
N PRO A 157 -15.13 7.69 -1.42
CA PRO A 157 -16.16 6.67 -1.60
C PRO A 157 -17.52 7.09 -1.03
N PHE A 158 -17.58 8.16 -0.23
CA PHE A 158 -18.80 8.65 0.43
C PHE A 158 -19.57 9.70 -0.38
N CYS A 159 -18.87 10.53 -1.17
CA CYS A 159 -19.50 11.63 -1.91
C CYS A 159 -19.08 11.70 -3.38
N SER A 160 -18.26 10.77 -3.85
CA SER A 160 -17.72 10.69 -5.21
C SER A 160 -16.93 11.93 -5.65
N ALA A 161 -16.69 12.90 -4.78
CA ALA A 161 -15.84 14.04 -5.07
C ALA A 161 -14.45 13.54 -5.42
N VAL A 162 -13.90 14.05 -6.52
CA VAL A 162 -12.49 13.88 -6.84
C VAL A 162 -11.72 14.47 -5.66
N ALA A 163 -10.78 13.69 -5.13
CA ALA A 163 -9.88 14.19 -4.11
C ALA A 163 -9.13 15.40 -4.69
N GLU A 164 -9.54 16.61 -4.33
CA GLU A 164 -8.74 17.80 -4.59
C GLU A 164 -7.53 17.73 -3.69
N ARG A 165 -6.37 17.91 -4.31
CA ARG A 165 -5.07 17.89 -3.65
C ARG A 165 -5.08 18.96 -2.56
N ASP A 166 -4.87 18.58 -1.31
CA ASP A 166 -4.51 19.58 -0.30
C ASP A 166 -3.11 20.11 -0.66
N ARG A 167 -2.95 21.43 -0.66
CA ARG A 167 -1.68 22.12 -1.01
C ARG A 167 -0.55 21.73 -0.05
N TYR A 168 -0.88 21.15 1.11
CA TYR A 168 0.06 20.72 2.14
C TYR A 168 0.13 19.19 2.33
N HIS A 169 -0.32 18.41 1.34
CA HIS A 169 -0.27 16.95 1.42
C HIS A 169 1.19 16.46 1.37
N CYS A 170 1.73 16.01 2.50
CA CYS A 170 3.04 15.34 2.57
C CYS A 170 2.89 13.84 2.29
N ASP A 171 2.35 13.49 1.12
CA ASP A 171 2.44 12.09 0.69
C ASP A 171 3.91 11.79 0.39
N VAL A 172 4.50 10.78 1.01
CA VAL A 172 5.88 10.31 0.68
C VAL A 172 5.97 9.95 -0.81
N ASN A 173 4.83 9.63 -1.42
CA ASN A 173 4.66 9.40 -2.85
C ASN A 173 4.77 10.67 -3.73
N ASP A 174 4.66 11.86 -3.15
CA ASP A 174 4.70 13.16 -3.83
C ASP A 174 6.02 13.92 -3.58
N ALA A 175 6.91 13.39 -2.73
CA ALA A 175 8.26 13.96 -2.55
C ALA A 175 8.95 14.12 -3.90
N VAL A 176 9.34 15.36 -4.24
CA VAL A 176 10.05 15.66 -5.48
C VAL A 176 11.36 14.87 -5.46
N LEU A 177 11.47 13.88 -6.36
CA LEU A 177 12.66 13.02 -6.44
C LEU A 177 13.78 13.68 -7.23
N THR A 178 13.41 14.57 -8.15
CA THR A 178 14.32 15.41 -8.93
C THR A 178 13.57 16.62 -9.46
N GLU A 179 14.26 17.75 -9.52
CA GLU A 179 13.78 18.98 -10.16
C GLU A 179 14.11 19.01 -11.67
N ARG A 180 14.97 18.09 -12.14
CA ARG A 180 15.39 18.01 -13.53
C ARG A 180 14.22 17.66 -14.45
N PRO A 181 14.08 18.32 -15.61
CA PRO A 181 13.08 17.96 -16.61
C PRO A 181 13.39 16.60 -17.26
N VAL A 182 12.39 16.03 -17.92
CA VAL A 182 12.51 14.72 -18.58
C VAL A 182 13.58 14.71 -19.68
N ALA A 183 13.70 15.81 -20.43
CA ALA A 183 14.71 15.95 -21.48
C ALA A 183 16.14 15.84 -20.94
N GLU A 184 16.44 16.55 -19.85
CA GLU A 184 17.76 16.48 -19.20
C GLU A 184 18.07 15.08 -18.68
N LEU A 185 17.07 14.37 -18.13
CA LEU A 185 17.26 12.98 -17.68
C LEU A 185 17.59 12.00 -18.82
N LEU A 186 17.07 12.25 -20.03
CA LEU A 186 17.40 11.43 -21.21
C LEU A 186 18.82 11.71 -21.69
N GLU A 187 19.24 12.97 -21.70
CA GLU A 187 20.62 13.35 -22.03
C GLU A 187 21.61 12.77 -21.01
N LEU A 188 21.29 12.86 -19.72
CA LEU A 188 22.08 12.25 -18.66
C LEU A 188 22.14 10.73 -18.80
N ALA A 189 21.07 10.08 -19.24
CA ALA A 189 21.09 8.64 -19.51
C ALA A 189 22.09 8.28 -20.62
N ALA A 190 22.10 9.03 -21.72
CA ALA A 190 23.11 8.84 -22.78
C ALA A 190 24.53 9.04 -22.24
N ARG A 191 24.78 10.11 -21.48
CA ARG A 191 26.10 10.37 -20.88
C ARG A 191 26.55 9.30 -19.90
N VAL A 192 25.63 8.75 -19.09
CA VAL A 192 25.91 7.61 -18.20
C VAL A 192 26.34 6.38 -19.01
N GLN A 193 25.70 6.12 -20.16
CA GLN A 193 26.07 5.01 -21.03
C GLN A 193 27.46 5.20 -21.64
N ASP A 194 27.78 6.41 -22.08
CA ASP A 194 29.08 6.74 -22.68
C ASP A 194 30.22 6.60 -21.65
N LEU A 195 30.06 7.17 -20.46
CA LEU A 195 31.08 7.11 -19.39
C LEU A 195 31.27 5.68 -18.85
N ALA A 196 30.18 4.91 -18.72
CA ALA A 196 30.28 3.49 -18.38
C ALA A 196 30.99 2.69 -19.49
N GLY A 197 30.77 3.04 -20.76
CA GLY A 197 31.48 2.47 -21.91
C GLY A 197 32.99 2.79 -21.89
N TRP A 198 33.39 3.90 -21.29
CA TRP A 198 34.79 4.29 -21.07
C TRP A 198 35.41 3.65 -19.81
N GLY A 199 34.64 2.86 -19.06
CA GLY A 199 35.13 2.07 -17.92
C GLY A 199 35.17 2.81 -16.59
N LEU A 200 34.50 3.97 -16.45
CA LEU A 200 34.36 4.64 -15.15
C LEU A 200 33.51 3.80 -14.19
N ALA A 201 33.86 3.85 -12.91
CA ALA A 201 33.07 3.21 -11.86
C ALA A 201 31.76 3.97 -11.61
N ASP A 202 30.71 3.27 -11.17
CA ASP A 202 29.37 3.84 -10.95
C ASP A 202 29.40 5.07 -10.00
N ASP A 203 30.24 5.05 -8.97
CA ASP A 203 30.40 6.15 -8.00
C ASP A 203 31.09 7.38 -8.61
N GLU A 204 32.05 7.17 -9.51
CA GLU A 204 32.70 8.24 -10.27
C GLU A 204 31.72 8.89 -11.25
N VAL A 205 30.91 8.10 -11.95
CA VAL A 205 29.88 8.61 -12.87
C VAL A 205 28.82 9.43 -12.12
N VAL A 206 28.37 8.94 -10.96
CA VAL A 206 27.42 9.67 -10.11
C VAL A 206 27.97 11.02 -9.67
N LYS A 207 29.26 11.05 -9.28
CA LYS A 207 29.94 12.27 -8.84
C LYS A 207 30.16 13.26 -9.99
N GLU A 208 30.62 12.77 -11.14
CA GLU A 208 30.91 13.59 -12.33
C GLU A 208 29.66 14.27 -12.89
N LEU A 209 28.54 13.53 -12.91
CA LEU A 209 27.27 14.04 -13.44
C LEU A 209 26.38 14.71 -12.37
N GLY A 210 26.83 14.77 -11.12
CA GLY A 210 26.05 15.35 -10.01
C GLY A 210 24.68 14.68 -9.86
N LEU A 211 24.63 13.35 -9.95
CA LEU A 211 23.39 12.58 -9.85
C LEU A 211 23.10 12.20 -8.40
N SER A 212 21.83 12.21 -8.02
CA SER A 212 21.40 11.43 -6.86
C SER A 212 21.35 9.94 -7.20
N ASN A 213 21.43 9.08 -6.18
CA ASN A 213 21.31 7.63 -6.35
C ASN A 213 20.01 7.21 -7.09
N VAL A 214 18.92 7.96 -6.88
CA VAL A 214 17.61 7.68 -7.47
C VAL A 214 17.60 8.06 -8.96
N GLU A 215 18.25 9.16 -9.33
CA GLU A 215 18.42 9.58 -10.73
C GLU A 215 19.38 8.65 -11.48
N PHE A 216 20.47 8.21 -10.85
CA PHE A 216 21.39 7.25 -11.44
C PHE A 216 20.71 5.91 -11.73
N LEU A 217 19.90 5.41 -10.80
CA LEU A 217 19.12 4.19 -11.04
C LEU A 217 18.11 4.37 -12.18
N ALA A 218 17.44 5.53 -12.25
CA ALA A 218 16.47 5.82 -13.29
C ALA A 218 17.14 5.94 -14.68
N THR A 219 18.28 6.61 -14.79
CA THR A 219 19.06 6.74 -16.03
C THR A 219 19.58 5.39 -16.53
N ARG A 220 20.09 4.53 -15.64
CA ARG A 220 20.44 3.13 -16.01
C ARG A 220 19.23 2.34 -16.51
N ARG A 221 18.05 2.54 -15.91
CA ARG A 221 16.82 1.90 -16.38
C ARG A 221 16.36 2.45 -17.72
N LEU A 222 16.51 3.75 -17.98
CA LEU A 222 16.23 4.35 -19.28
C LEU A 222 17.08 3.73 -20.38
N ASN A 223 18.36 3.49 -20.14
CA ASN A 223 19.28 2.86 -21.12
C ASN A 223 18.96 1.39 -21.41
N ALA A 224 18.18 0.73 -20.56
CA ALA A 224 17.69 -0.62 -20.86
C ALA A 224 16.55 -0.61 -21.90
N TYR A 225 15.93 0.54 -22.16
CA TYR A 225 14.90 0.71 -23.18
C TYR A 225 15.50 1.21 -24.50
N GLY A 226 14.97 0.72 -25.61
CA GLY A 226 15.32 1.23 -26.94
C GLY A 226 14.85 2.67 -27.15
N GLU A 227 15.47 3.35 -28.11
CA GLU A 227 15.16 4.74 -28.50
C GLU A 227 13.67 5.06 -28.68
N PRO A 228 12.85 4.24 -29.40
CA PRO A 228 11.43 4.54 -29.55
C PRO A 228 10.66 4.52 -28.22
N ALA A 229 11.05 3.64 -27.30
CA ALA A 229 10.42 3.55 -25.98
C ALA A 229 10.81 4.75 -25.08
N ARG A 230 12.06 5.22 -25.16
CA ARG A 230 12.51 6.42 -24.45
C ARG A 230 11.74 7.68 -24.90
N GLN A 231 11.54 7.84 -26.21
CA GLN A 231 10.76 8.95 -26.75
C GLN A 231 9.27 8.87 -26.37
N ALA A 232 8.68 7.67 -26.33
CA ALA A 232 7.33 7.47 -25.84
C ALA A 232 7.20 7.84 -24.34
N MET A 233 8.20 7.52 -23.52
CA MET A 233 8.24 7.92 -22.12
C MET A 233 8.37 9.45 -21.96
N ALA A 234 9.19 10.11 -22.80
CA ALA A 234 9.33 11.56 -22.80
C ALA A 234 8.00 12.29 -23.02
N LYS A 235 7.15 11.76 -23.92
CA LYS A 235 5.82 12.32 -24.21
C LYS A 235 4.79 11.99 -23.13
N ARG A 236 4.99 10.88 -22.40
CA ARG A 236 4.04 10.36 -21.41
C ARG A 236 4.16 11.03 -20.05
N TYR A 237 5.36 11.41 -19.62
CA TYR A 237 5.61 11.98 -18.31
C TYR A 237 5.85 13.49 -18.42
N SER A 238 5.08 14.29 -17.67
CA SER A 238 5.17 15.75 -17.69
C SER A 238 6.29 16.33 -16.82
N THR A 239 6.84 15.56 -15.88
CA THR A 239 7.94 15.99 -15.00
C THR A 239 8.98 14.89 -14.84
N GLY A 240 10.25 15.26 -14.62
CA GLY A 240 11.32 14.29 -14.40
C GLY A 240 11.11 13.48 -13.13
N SER A 241 10.60 14.08 -12.06
CA SER A 241 10.23 13.35 -10.84
C SER A 241 9.19 12.26 -11.08
N ALA A 242 8.22 12.46 -11.98
CA ALA A 242 7.22 11.44 -12.31
C ALA A 242 7.84 10.28 -13.08
N LEU A 243 8.75 10.58 -14.02
CA LEU A 243 9.51 9.58 -14.78
C LEU A 243 10.41 8.75 -13.86
N VAL A 244 11.24 9.40 -13.04
CA VAL A 244 12.14 8.74 -12.08
C VAL A 244 11.36 7.83 -11.14
N ARG A 245 10.21 8.28 -10.64
CA ARG A 245 9.35 7.48 -9.75
C ARG A 245 8.79 6.25 -10.45
N ALA A 246 8.33 6.38 -11.69
CA ALA A 246 7.82 5.25 -12.46
C ALA A 246 8.92 4.22 -12.72
N LEU A 247 10.11 4.70 -13.10
CA LEU A 247 11.24 3.84 -13.41
C LEU A 247 11.77 3.13 -12.18
N THR A 248 11.81 3.77 -11.01
CA THR A 248 12.37 3.19 -9.78
C THR A 248 11.41 2.23 -9.06
N ARG A 249 10.09 2.44 -9.16
CA ARG A 249 9.07 1.54 -8.56
C ARG A 249 8.85 0.23 -9.32
N SER A 250 9.11 0.19 -10.62
CA SER A 250 8.91 -1.02 -11.41
C SER A 250 9.97 -2.08 -11.08
N ASN A 251 9.60 -3.08 -10.28
CA ASN A 251 10.27 -4.38 -10.35
C ASN A 251 10.04 -4.97 -11.76
N ARG A 252 11.09 -5.53 -12.34
CA ARG A 252 11.29 -5.97 -13.75
C ARG A 252 10.15 -6.76 -14.46
N GLY A 253 9.01 -7.05 -13.84
CA GLY A 253 7.98 -7.93 -14.41
C GLY A 253 6.73 -7.28 -15.03
N VAL A 254 6.48 -5.97 -14.84
CA VAL A 254 5.18 -5.35 -15.23
C VAL A 254 5.29 -4.40 -16.43
N ALA A 255 6.46 -3.79 -16.66
CA ALA A 255 6.62 -2.80 -17.74
C ALA A 255 6.65 -3.44 -19.15
N GLU A 256 7.19 -4.66 -19.29
CA GLU A 256 7.26 -5.35 -20.58
C GLU A 256 5.88 -5.77 -21.11
N ARG A 257 4.88 -6.01 -20.24
CA ARG A 257 3.52 -6.40 -20.69
C ARG A 257 2.63 -5.25 -21.14
N ARG A 258 3.08 -4.00 -21.02
CA ARG A 258 2.27 -2.80 -21.36
C ARG A 258 2.84 -1.98 -22.51
N LEU A 259 3.94 -2.43 -23.10
CA LEU A 259 4.63 -1.77 -24.20
C LEU A 259 4.90 -2.71 -25.40
N ALA A 260 4.31 -3.91 -25.37
CA ALA A 260 4.17 -4.78 -26.53
C ALA A 260 2.78 -4.57 -27.16
#